data_AF-A0A645FQJ8-F1
#
_entry.id   AF-A0A645FQJ8-F1
#
_cell.length_a   1.000
_cell.length_b   1.000
_cell.length_c   1.000
_cell.angle_alpha   90.00
_cell.angle_beta   90.00
_cell.angle_gamma   90.00
#
_symmetry.space_group_name_H-M   'P 1'
#
loop_
_entity.id
_entity.type
_entity.pdbx_description
1 polymer ?
#
loop_
_entity_poly.entity_id
_entity_poly.type
_entity_poly.pdbx_seq_one_letter_code
_entity_poly.pdbx_strand_id
1 'polypeptide(L)'
;MIGKSLEAKVTVYPNEQVRELLTAVDADIPQLLIISPDYFEIASAGEVAPADAVDFEDVAILVEKADGEVCDRCRQIRKDVGVDEKLPHLCGRCAKIVEENYPEAVAEGFE
;
A
#
# COMPACT_ATOMS: atom_id res chain seq x y z
N MET A 1 11.00 -1.43 12.94
CA MET A 1 9.68 -1.47 13.61
C MET A 1 8.76 -0.50 12.88
N ILE A 2 7.57 -0.95 12.47
CA ILE A 2 6.52 -0.10 11.87
C ILE A 2 5.57 0.41 12.96
N GLY A 3 5.02 1.61 12.79
CA GLY A 3 4.06 2.17 13.75
C GLY A 3 2.61 1.91 13.37
N LYS A 4 2.25 2.16 12.11
CA LYS A 4 0.89 2.01 11.56
C LYS A 4 0.87 0.97 10.45
N SER A 5 -0.29 0.34 10.21
CA SER A 5 -0.44 -0.66 9.14
C SER A 5 -0.07 -0.13 7.75
N LEU A 6 -0.35 1.15 7.46
CA LEU A 6 -0.01 1.78 6.18
C LEU A 6 1.49 1.93 5.93
N GLU A 7 2.32 1.80 6.99
CA GLU A 7 3.79 1.79 6.91
C GLU A 7 4.36 0.38 6.61
N ALA A 8 3.50 -0.64 6.54
CA ALA A 8 3.91 -2.00 6.23
C ALA A 8 4.08 -2.19 4.73
N LYS A 9 5.12 -2.94 4.37
CA LYS A 9 5.20 -3.70 3.12
C LYS A 9 5.07 -5.17 3.45
N VAL A 10 4.09 -5.83 2.84
CA VAL A 10 3.74 -7.22 3.14
C VAL A 10 3.86 -8.06 1.89
N THR A 11 4.66 -9.12 2.00
CA THR A 11 4.71 -10.18 1.00
C THR A 11 4.19 -11.46 1.63
N VAL A 12 3.14 -12.02 1.04
CA VAL A 12 2.54 -13.29 1.46
C VAL A 12 3.13 -14.41 0.62
N TYR A 13 3.67 -15.46 1.27
CA TYR A 13 4.20 -16.67 0.65
C TYR A 13 3.26 -17.84 0.96
N PRO A 14 2.20 -18.02 0.17
CA PRO A 14 1.19 -19.04 0.43
C PRO A 14 1.59 -20.42 -0.12
N ASN A 15 0.97 -21.47 0.41
CA ASN A 15 0.81 -22.72 -0.33
C ASN A 15 -0.22 -22.55 -1.48
N GLU A 16 -0.49 -23.61 -2.22
CA GLU A 16 -1.41 -23.57 -3.36
C GLU A 16 -2.86 -23.21 -2.95
N GLN A 17 -3.38 -23.85 -1.90
CA GLN A 17 -4.74 -23.62 -1.41
C GLN A 17 -4.96 -22.18 -0.93
N VAL A 18 -4.02 -21.61 -0.17
CA VAL A 18 -4.12 -20.23 0.33
C VAL A 18 -3.99 -19.24 -0.83
N ARG A 19 -3.15 -19.51 -1.83
CA ARG A 19 -3.04 -18.64 -3.01
C ARG A 19 -4.34 -18.60 -3.80
N GLU A 20 -4.96 -19.75 -4.02
CA GLU A 20 -6.27 -19.84 -4.67
C GLU A 20 -7.33 -19.05 -3.89
N LEU A 21 -7.36 -19.20 -2.56
CA LEU A 21 -8.28 -18.42 -1.72
C LEU A 21 -8.05 -16.92 -1.88
N LEU A 22 -6.80 -16.44 -1.72
CA LEU A 22 -6.48 -15.02 -1.84
C LEU A 22 -6.81 -14.46 -3.24
N THR A 23 -6.61 -15.24 -4.30
CA THR A 23 -6.91 -14.80 -5.68
C THR A 23 -8.38 -14.90 -6.04
N ALA A 24 -9.15 -15.79 -5.40
CA ALA A 24 -10.59 -15.93 -5.58
C ALA A 24 -11.39 -14.85 -4.82
N VAL A 25 -10.77 -14.16 -3.85
CA VAL A 25 -11.41 -13.04 -3.17
C VAL A 25 -11.55 -11.87 -4.15
N ASP A 26 -12.79 -11.56 -4.54
CA ASP A 26 -13.16 -10.37 -5.31
C ASP A 26 -13.19 -9.13 -4.40
N ALA A 27 -12.04 -8.79 -3.82
CA ALA A 27 -11.87 -7.61 -2.96
C ALA A 27 -10.45 -7.03 -3.03
N ASP A 28 -10.33 -5.77 -2.65
CA ASP A 28 -9.04 -5.09 -2.46
C ASP A 28 -8.40 -5.54 -1.13
N ILE A 29 -7.61 -6.61 -1.19
CA ILE A 29 -6.92 -7.17 -0.02
C ILE A 29 -6.03 -6.14 0.71
N PRO A 30 -5.16 -5.35 0.04
CA PRO A 30 -4.40 -4.33 0.75
C PRO A 30 -5.30 -3.34 1.49
N GLN A 31 -6.44 -2.95 0.92
CA GLN A 31 -7.42 -2.12 1.62
C GLN A 31 -8.01 -2.81 2.85
N LEU A 32 -8.39 -4.10 2.75
CA LEU A 32 -8.91 -4.88 3.88
C LEU A 32 -7.89 -4.99 5.03
N LEU A 33 -6.59 -5.07 4.68
CA LEU A 33 -5.49 -5.16 5.64
C LEU A 33 -4.95 -3.80 6.10
N ILE A 34 -5.49 -2.69 5.57
CA ILE A 34 -5.03 -1.32 5.85
C ILE A 34 -3.54 -1.15 5.49
N ILE A 35 -3.14 -1.72 4.35
CA ILE A 35 -1.81 -1.62 3.76
C ILE A 35 -1.89 -0.69 2.55
N SER A 36 -0.83 0.08 2.33
CA SER A 36 -0.73 0.92 1.13
C SER A 36 -0.70 0.00 -0.11
N PRO A 37 -1.54 0.21 -1.15
CA PRO A 37 -1.73 -0.78 -2.22
C PRO A 37 -0.46 -1.23 -2.94
N ASP A 38 0.52 -0.34 -3.08
CA ASP A 38 1.80 -0.61 -3.77
C ASP A 38 2.75 -1.48 -2.92
N TYR A 39 2.35 -1.80 -1.69
CA TYR A 39 3.16 -2.47 -0.68
C TYR A 39 2.55 -3.80 -0.24
N PHE A 40 1.70 -4.40 -1.08
CA PHE A 40 1.13 -5.72 -0.84
C PHE A 40 1.40 -6.62 -2.05
N GLU A 41 2.01 -7.77 -1.78
CA GLU A 41 2.37 -8.75 -2.81
C GLU A 41 2.00 -10.16 -2.35
N ILE A 42 1.56 -10.98 -3.29
CA ILE A 42 1.36 -12.43 -3.09
C ILE A 42 2.37 -13.14 -3.97
N ALA A 43 3.34 -13.80 -3.34
CA ALA A 43 4.38 -14.58 -3.99
C ALA A 43 3.79 -15.82 -4.70
N SER A 44 4.64 -16.55 -5.41
CA SER A 44 4.20 -17.79 -6.04
C SER A 44 3.89 -18.87 -5.00
N ALA A 45 2.96 -19.77 -5.33
CA ALA A 45 2.61 -20.88 -4.45
C ALA A 45 3.85 -21.76 -4.22
N GLY A 46 4.18 -22.01 -2.96
CA GLY A 46 5.37 -22.81 -2.59
C GLY A 46 6.71 -22.12 -2.86
N GLU A 47 6.70 -20.82 -3.17
CA GLU A 47 7.93 -20.02 -3.21
C GLU A 47 8.57 -19.98 -1.83
N VAL A 48 9.89 -20.19 -1.77
CA VAL A 48 10.63 -20.24 -0.50
C VAL A 48 10.67 -18.84 0.11
N ALA A 49 10.04 -18.69 1.27
CA ALA A 49 10.05 -17.44 2.01
C ALA A 49 11.46 -17.12 2.55
N PRO A 50 11.82 -15.83 2.64
CA PRO A 50 13.02 -15.39 3.35
C PRO A 50 13.06 -15.86 4.81
N ALA A 51 14.25 -16.01 5.37
CA ALA A 51 14.44 -16.55 6.73
C ALA A 51 13.87 -15.65 7.84
N ASP A 52 13.63 -14.38 7.56
CA ASP A 52 13.02 -13.39 8.44
C ASP A 52 11.49 -13.29 8.29
N ALA A 53 10.90 -14.06 7.36
CA ALA A 53 9.45 -14.22 7.29
C ALA A 53 8.93 -15.00 8.50
N VAL A 54 7.76 -14.62 8.98
CA VAL A 54 7.06 -15.38 10.03
C VAL A 54 6.36 -16.55 9.36
N ASP A 55 6.78 -17.76 9.73
CA ASP A 55 6.30 -19.01 9.15
C ASP A 55 5.08 -19.55 9.93
N PHE A 56 4.04 -19.92 9.19
CA PHE A 56 2.83 -20.59 9.68
C PHE A 56 2.60 -21.88 8.87
N GLU A 57 1.65 -22.71 9.26
CA GLU A 57 1.44 -24.04 8.65
C GLU A 57 1.26 -24.00 7.11
N ASP A 58 0.49 -23.04 6.60
CA ASP A 58 0.11 -22.95 5.17
C ASP A 58 0.59 -21.68 4.47
N VAL A 59 1.26 -20.78 5.19
CA VAL A 59 1.65 -19.46 4.69
C VAL A 59 2.83 -18.91 5.49
N ALA A 60 3.77 -18.25 4.82
CA ALA A 60 4.75 -17.40 5.48
C ALA A 60 4.49 -15.93 5.13
N ILE A 61 4.75 -15.03 6.07
CA ILE A 61 4.48 -13.60 5.91
C ILE A 61 5.75 -12.81 6.19
N LEU A 62 6.25 -12.09 5.19
CA LEU A 62 7.31 -11.11 5.37
C LEU A 62 6.69 -9.72 5.56
N VAL A 63 7.11 -9.03 6.61
CA VAL A 63 6.70 -7.64 6.89
C VAL A 63 7.92 -6.74 6.96
N GLU A 64 7.99 -5.80 6.05
CA GLU A 64 9.03 -4.78 5.96
C GLU A 64 8.42 -3.38 6.16
N LYS A 65 9.28 -2.36 6.24
CA LYS A 65 8.82 -0.97 6.21
C LYS A 65 8.66 -0.52 4.75
N ALA A 66 7.48 -0.01 4.41
CA ALA A 66 7.23 0.62 3.12
C ALA A 66 8.16 1.84 2.92
N ASP A 67 8.69 2.01 1.71
CA ASP A 67 9.50 3.16 1.34
C ASP A 67 8.65 4.33 0.78
N GLY A 68 9.18 5.56 0.74
CA GLY A 68 8.41 6.73 0.33
C GLY A 68 7.83 7.54 1.50
N GLU A 69 6.84 8.39 1.20
CA GLU A 69 6.32 9.40 2.12
C GLU A 69 4.81 9.23 2.39
N VAL A 70 4.35 9.78 3.51
CA VAL A 70 2.92 9.78 3.87
C VAL A 70 2.21 10.84 3.03
N CYS A 71 1.23 10.44 2.23
CA CYS A 71 0.32 11.40 1.59
C CYS A 71 -0.62 12.02 2.64
N ASP A 72 -0.73 13.35 2.69
CA ASP A 72 -1.54 14.01 3.72
C ASP A 72 -3.05 13.78 3.58
N ARG A 73 -3.54 13.51 2.36
CA ARG A 73 -4.97 13.25 2.12
C ARG A 73 -5.37 11.80 2.41
N CYS A 74 -4.70 10.81 1.83
CA CYS A 74 -5.10 9.40 1.98
C CYS A 74 -4.34 8.67 3.10
N ARG A 75 -3.30 9.28 3.67
CA ARG A 75 -2.43 8.74 4.74
C ARG A 75 -1.63 7.48 4.37
N GLN A 76 -1.74 7.01 3.13
CA GLN A 76 -0.95 5.90 2.60
C GLN A 76 0.50 6.34 2.37
N ILE A 77 1.41 5.39 2.51
CA ILE A 77 2.80 5.54 2.07
C ILE A 77 2.84 5.41 0.54
N ARG A 78 3.46 6.38 -0.12
CA ARG A 78 3.51 6.48 -1.57
C ARG A 78 4.87 7.03 -2.01
N LYS A 79 5.36 6.57 -3.16
CA LYS A 79 6.61 7.06 -3.77
C LYS A 79 6.44 8.34 -4.58
N ASP A 80 5.21 8.65 -4.96
CA ASP A 80 4.84 9.75 -5.83
C ASP A 80 4.23 10.94 -5.06
N VAL A 81 4.45 11.02 -3.74
CA VAL A 81 4.13 12.24 -2.99
C VAL A 81 4.97 13.39 -3.55
N GLY A 82 4.31 14.49 -3.90
CA GLY A 82 4.97 15.67 -4.44
C GLY A 82 5.25 15.62 -5.95
N VAL A 83 4.71 14.64 -6.68
CA VAL A 83 4.79 14.60 -8.15
C VAL A 83 4.07 15.78 -8.81
N ASP A 84 3.07 16.34 -8.14
CA ASP A 84 2.37 17.55 -8.54
C ASP A 84 2.87 18.74 -7.72
N GLU A 85 3.54 19.70 -8.38
CA GLU A 85 4.12 20.88 -7.74
C GLU A 85 3.08 21.78 -7.06
N LYS A 86 1.81 21.77 -7.51
CA LYS A 86 0.73 22.55 -6.88
C LYS A 86 0.28 21.94 -5.56
N LEU A 87 0.48 20.63 -5.39
CA LEU A 87 0.01 19.85 -4.24
C LEU A 87 1.13 18.97 -3.69
N PRO A 88 2.24 19.57 -3.20
CA PRO A 88 3.50 18.88 -2.93
C PRO A 88 3.42 17.83 -1.81
N HIS A 89 2.39 17.89 -0.97
CA HIS A 89 2.17 16.94 0.15
C HIS A 89 1.20 15.80 -0.20
N LEU A 90 0.72 15.76 -1.45
CA LEU A 90 -0.21 14.74 -1.94
C LEU A 90 0.48 13.78 -2.91
N CYS A 91 0.07 12.51 -2.89
CA CYS A 91 0.40 11.58 -3.97
C CYS A 91 -0.35 11.93 -5.25
N GLY A 92 0.12 11.48 -6.41
CA GLY A 92 -0.45 11.84 -7.71
C GLY A 92 -1.93 11.52 -7.85
N ARG A 93 -2.39 10.38 -7.29
CA ARG A 93 -3.83 10.06 -7.22
C ARG A 93 -4.61 11.12 -6.45
N CYS A 94 -4.10 11.54 -5.29
CA CYS A 94 -4.78 12.51 -4.44
C CYS A 94 -4.75 13.91 -5.06
N ALA A 95 -3.62 14.31 -5.64
CA ALA A 95 -3.48 15.57 -6.35
C ALA A 95 -4.53 15.69 -7.48
N LYS A 96 -4.60 14.67 -8.35
CA LYS A 96 -5.60 14.61 -9.42
C LYS A 96 -7.03 14.76 -8.92
N ILE A 97 -7.42 14.02 -7.88
CA ILE A 97 -8.79 14.10 -7.34
C ILE A 97 -9.08 15.50 -6.79
N VAL A 98 -8.12 16.12 -6.12
CA VAL A 98 -8.30 17.46 -5.54
C VAL A 98 -8.40 18.50 -6.66
N GLU A 99 -7.54 18.46 -7.67
CA GLU A 99 -7.61 19.39 -8.81
C GLU A 99 -8.91 19.23 -9.61
N GLU A 100 -9.40 18.00 -9.81
CA GLU A 100 -10.66 17.74 -10.51
C GLU A 100 -11.90 18.25 -9.78
N ASN A 101 -11.91 18.20 -8.43
CA ASN A 101 -13.12 18.48 -7.64
C ASN A 101 -13.08 19.82 -6.91
N TYR A 102 -11.88 20.39 -6.71
CA TYR A 102 -11.65 21.63 -5.96
C TYR A 102 -10.62 22.54 -6.67
N PRO A 103 -10.79 22.85 -7.97
CA PRO A 103 -9.79 23.61 -8.73
C PRO A 103 -9.55 25.02 -8.16
N GLU A 104 -10.58 25.66 -7.59
CA GLU A 104 -10.46 26.96 -6.94
C GLU A 104 -9.55 26.90 -5.71
N ALA A 105 -9.70 25.89 -4.85
CA ALA A 105 -8.84 25.71 -3.68
C ALA A 105 -7.37 25.42 -4.08
N VAL A 106 -7.15 24.72 -5.19
CA VAL A 106 -5.78 24.51 -5.72
C VAL A 106 -5.18 25.82 -6.24
N ALA A 107 -5.98 26.68 -6.87
CA ALA A 107 -5.52 27.95 -7.42
C ALA A 107 -5.30 29.04 -6.36
N GLU A 108 -6.15 29.08 -5.35
CA GLU A 108 -6.18 30.12 -4.32
C GLU A 108 -5.37 29.76 -3.07
N GLY A 109 -5.11 28.46 -2.85
CA GLY A 109 -4.47 27.94 -1.65
C GLY A 109 -5.46 27.44 -0.59
N PHE A 110 -4.95 26.76 0.44
CA PHE A 110 -5.74 26.10 1.49
C PHE A 110 -5.79 26.90 2.81
N GLU A 111 -5.73 28.23 2.75
CA GLU A 111 -5.83 29.11 3.94
C GLU A 111 -7.26 29.26 4.48
#